data_AF-A0A1F8B8I9-F1
#
_entry.id   AF-A0A1F8B8I9-F1
#
_cell.length_a   1.000
_cell.length_b   1.000
_cell.length_c   1.000
_cell.angle_alpha   90.00
_cell.angle_beta   90.00
_cell.angle_gamma   90.00
#
_symmetry.space_group_name_H-M   'P 1'
#
loop_
_entity.id
_entity.type
_entity.pdbx_description
1 polymer ?
#
loop_
_entity_poly.entity_id
_entity_poly.type
_entity_poly.pdbx_seq_one_letter_code
_entity_poly.pdbx_strand_id
1 'polypeptide(L)'
;MFNIVHLPTTLKLDFWLLKNNAFDESRFARRKKVKLLDRFMSIATAEDTILNKLTWYKQSRIEEHLVDAAFIYQIQKENLDEGYLNKWVRKLKITKLFSELPKIDLDEYM
;
A
#
# COMPACT_ATOMS: atom_id res chain seq x y z
N MET A 1 -4.54 -15.53 -4.61
CA MET A 1 -4.78 -15.02 -3.25
C MET A 1 -5.63 -16.06 -2.55
N PHE A 2 -5.34 -16.33 -1.29
CA PHE A 2 -6.24 -17.11 -0.43
C PHE A 2 -6.27 -16.45 0.93
N ASN A 3 -7.25 -16.82 1.75
CA ASN A 3 -7.32 -16.35 3.13
C ASN A 3 -7.52 -17.54 4.07
N ILE A 4 -7.15 -17.33 5.33
CA ILE A 4 -7.46 -18.22 6.44
C ILE A 4 -8.29 -17.41 7.43
N VAL A 5 -9.43 -17.94 7.83
CA VAL A 5 -10.31 -17.33 8.83
C VAL A 5 -10.35 -18.24 10.05
N HIS A 6 -9.88 -17.73 11.19
CA HIS A 6 -10.05 -18.39 12.48
C HIS A 6 -11.45 -18.05 13.02
N LEU A 7 -12.42 -18.93 12.75
CA LEU A 7 -13.84 -18.69 13.05
C LEU A 7 -14.13 -18.29 14.51
N PRO A 8 -13.53 -18.92 15.56
CA PRO A 8 -13.86 -18.57 16.94
C PRO A 8 -13.55 -17.11 17.32
N THR A 9 -12.52 -16.51 16.72
CA THR A 9 -12.13 -15.12 17.00
C THR A 9 -12.41 -14.17 15.85
N THR A 10 -13.05 -14.66 14.79
CA THR A 10 -13.27 -13.96 13.50
C THR A 10 -12.01 -13.34 12.89
N LEU A 11 -10.81 -13.80 13.30
CA LEU A 11 -9.55 -13.28 12.81
C LEU A 11 -9.33 -13.78 11.38
N LYS A 12 -9.09 -12.83 10.47
CA LYS A 12 -8.79 -13.11 9.06
C LYS A 12 -7.34 -12.80 8.74
N LEU A 13 -6.70 -13.75 8.07
CA LEU A 13 -5.35 -13.60 7.50
C LEU A 13 -5.45 -13.71 5.98
N ASP A 14 -5.08 -12.64 5.27
CA ASP A 14 -5.04 -12.61 3.80
C ASP A 14 -3.63 -12.90 3.28
N PHE A 15 -3.52 -13.92 2.41
CA PHE A 15 -2.26 -14.35 1.81
C PHE A 15 -2.19 -13.94 0.34
N TRP A 16 -1.23 -13.06 0.07
CA TRP A 16 -0.86 -12.62 -1.26
C TRP A 16 0.42 -13.35 -1.68
N LEU A 17 0.31 -14.24 -2.66
CA LEU A 17 1.45 -14.94 -3.22
C LEU A 17 2.33 -13.95 -3.99
N LEU A 18 3.64 -14.01 -3.75
CA LEU A 18 4.63 -13.23 -4.48
C LEU A 18 4.60 -13.66 -5.95
N LYS A 19 4.36 -12.72 -6.87
CA LYS A 19 4.37 -13.00 -8.30
C LYS A 19 5.75 -12.69 -8.87
N ASN A 20 6.11 -13.39 -9.93
CA ASN A 20 7.34 -13.14 -10.69
C ASN A 20 7.17 -11.94 -11.62
N ASN A 21 7.03 -10.73 -11.05
CA ASN A 21 6.98 -9.49 -11.81
C ASN A 21 7.85 -8.42 -11.15
N ALA A 22 8.31 -7.46 -11.96
CA ALA A 22 9.28 -6.46 -11.52
C ALA A 22 8.80 -5.61 -10.34
N PHE A 23 7.50 -5.38 -10.18
CA PHE A 23 6.98 -4.60 -9.05
C PHE A 23 7.02 -5.42 -7.77
N ASP A 24 6.57 -6.68 -7.83
CA ASP A 24 6.58 -7.61 -6.70
C ASP A 24 8.01 -7.89 -6.22
N GLU A 25 8.97 -8.13 -7.12
CA GLU A 25 10.39 -8.27 -6.77
C GLU A 25 10.93 -7.03 -6.06
N SER A 26 10.67 -5.85 -6.64
CA SER A 26 11.12 -4.56 -6.10
C SER A 26 10.55 -4.29 -4.71
N ARG A 27 9.23 -4.41 -4.53
CA ARG A 27 8.59 -4.12 -3.23
C ARG A 27 8.99 -5.12 -2.15
N PHE A 28 9.20 -6.39 -2.53
CA PHE A 28 9.61 -7.41 -1.57
C PHE A 28 11.06 -7.21 -1.13
N ALA A 29 11.95 -6.79 -2.04
CA ALA A 29 13.33 -6.44 -1.71
C ALA A 29 13.43 -5.21 -0.78
N ARG A 30 12.48 -4.27 -0.88
CA ARG A 30 12.45 -3.03 -0.07
C ARG A 30 11.76 -3.16 1.29
N ARG A 31 11.25 -4.34 1.67
CA ARG A 31 10.57 -4.55 2.95
C ARG A 31 11.45 -4.09 4.13
N LYS A 32 10.86 -3.39 5.09
CA LYS A 32 11.57 -2.87 6.28
C LYS A 32 11.48 -3.88 7.42
N LYS A 33 12.59 -4.12 8.10
CA LYS A 33 12.62 -4.90 9.35
C LYS A 33 12.33 -3.96 10.51
N VAL A 34 11.29 -4.24 11.28
CA VAL A 34 10.86 -3.43 12.43
C VAL A 34 10.73 -4.32 13.67
N LYS A 35 10.88 -3.73 14.86
CA LYS A 35 10.57 -4.41 16.13
C LYS A 35 9.15 -4.02 16.55
N LEU A 36 8.24 -4.98 16.59
CA LEU A 36 6.85 -4.79 17.00
C LEU A 36 6.44 -5.91 17.95
N LEU A 37 5.77 -5.57 19.06
CA LEU A 37 5.39 -6.53 20.12
C LEU A 37 6.58 -7.40 20.56
N ASP A 38 7.74 -6.76 20.76
CA ASP A 38 9.01 -7.40 21.09
C ASP A 38 9.53 -8.47 20.09
N ARG A 39 9.01 -8.48 18.86
CA ARG A 39 9.45 -9.38 17.80
C ARG A 39 9.90 -8.62 16.57
N PHE A 40 10.89 -9.16 15.86
CA PHE A 40 11.28 -8.61 14.56
C PHE A 40 10.31 -9.09 13.47
N MET A 41 9.73 -8.14 12.75
CA MET A 41 8.83 -8.38 11.63
C MET A 41 9.29 -7.64 10.39
N SER A 42 8.92 -8.16 9.22
CA SER A 42 9.09 -7.47 7.94
C SER A 42 7.78 -6.82 7.52
N ILE A 43 7.80 -5.52 7.27
CA ILE A 43 6.64 -4.76 6.80
C ILE A 43 6.92 -4.13 5.43
N ALA A 44 5.86 -3.87 4.67
CA ALA A 44 5.96 -3.11 3.43
C ALA A 44 6.42 -1.67 3.70
N THR A 45 7.04 -1.04 2.70
CA THR A 45 7.31 0.41 2.76
C THR A 45 6.02 1.21 2.62
N ALA A 46 6.04 2.49 2.99
CA ALA A 46 4.90 3.38 2.80
C ALA A 46 4.58 3.53 1.30
N GLU A 47 5.61 3.69 0.48
CA GLU A 47 5.51 3.81 -0.97
C GLU A 47 4.87 2.58 -1.60
N ASP A 48 5.32 1.38 -1.23
CA ASP A 48 4.78 0.14 -1.77
C ASP A 48 3.33 -0.09 -1.29
N THR A 49 2.97 0.41 -0.10
CA THR A 49 1.60 0.36 0.40
C THR A 49 0.69 1.29 -0.40
N ILE A 50 1.10 2.54 -0.64
CA ILE A 50 0.39 3.52 -1.49
C ILE A 50 0.17 2.95 -2.90
N LEU A 51 1.23 2.43 -3.52
CA LEU A 51 1.17 1.89 -4.88
C LEU A 51 0.22 0.69 -5.00
N ASN A 52 0.20 -0.21 -4.00
CA ASN A 52 -0.74 -1.33 -3.96
C ASN A 52 -2.19 -0.86 -3.77
N LYS A 53 -2.43 0.06 -2.84
CA LYS A 53 -3.77 0.61 -2.57
C LYS A 53 -4.35 1.30 -3.80
N LEU A 54 -3.57 2.13 -4.49
CA LEU A 54 -3.99 2.74 -5.76
C LEU A 54 -4.25 1.71 -6.87
N THR A 55 -3.45 0.65 -6.94
CA THR A 55 -3.66 -0.43 -7.90
C THR A 55 -4.95 -1.20 -7.60
N TRP A 56 -5.26 -1.43 -6.33
CA TRP A 56 -6.52 -2.04 -5.92
C TRP A 56 -7.70 -1.13 -6.21
N TYR A 57 -7.64 0.16 -5.88
CA TYR A 57 -8.68 1.12 -6.24
C TYR A 57 -8.96 1.13 -7.74
N LYS A 58 -7.90 1.11 -8.57
CA LYS A 58 -8.04 1.02 -10.03
C LYS A 58 -8.82 -0.21 -10.50
N GLN A 59 -8.73 -1.32 -9.77
CA GLN A 59 -9.38 -2.60 -10.10
C GLN A 59 -10.79 -2.72 -9.50
N SER A 60 -10.96 -2.33 -8.24
CA SER A 60 -12.19 -2.57 -7.47
C SER A 60 -13.11 -1.35 -7.38
N ARG A 61 -12.56 -0.13 -7.54
CA ARG A 61 -13.25 1.16 -7.31
C ARG A 61 -13.75 1.38 -5.88
N ILE A 62 -13.24 0.61 -4.92
CA ILE A 62 -13.52 0.72 -3.49
C ILE A 62 -12.79 1.94 -2.92
N GLU A 63 -13.53 3.00 -2.58
CA GLU A 63 -13.02 4.32 -2.20
C GLU A 63 -12.05 4.28 -1.02
N GLU A 64 -12.26 3.37 -0.08
CA GLU A 64 -11.41 3.16 1.10
C GLU A 64 -9.96 2.90 0.70
N HIS A 65 -9.70 2.26 -0.45
CA HIS A 65 -8.34 2.09 -0.94
C HIS A 65 -7.69 3.41 -1.37
N LEU A 66 -8.46 4.31 -1.99
CA LEU A 66 -7.97 5.61 -2.41
C LEU A 66 -7.70 6.50 -1.19
N VAL A 67 -8.63 6.50 -0.24
CA VAL A 67 -8.54 7.24 1.02
C VAL A 67 -7.34 6.76 1.84
N ASP A 68 -7.19 5.46 2.06
CA ASP A 68 -6.02 4.88 2.75
C ASP A 68 -4.69 5.31 2.10
N ALA A 69 -4.63 5.32 0.76
CA ALA A 69 -3.44 5.75 0.04
C ALA A 69 -3.15 7.25 0.26
N ALA A 70 -4.18 8.09 0.32
CA ALA A 70 -4.06 9.52 0.58
C ALA A 70 -3.58 9.79 2.01
N PHE A 71 -4.17 9.13 3.02
CA PHE A 71 -3.72 9.23 4.41
C PHE A 71 -2.23 8.91 4.54
N ILE A 72 -1.79 7.76 4.00
CA ILE A 72 -0.38 7.36 4.08
C ILE A 72 0.49 8.39 3.34
N TYR A 73 0.09 8.83 2.15
CA TYR A 73 0.85 9.78 1.35
C TYR A 73 1.03 11.13 2.07
N GLN A 74 -0.04 11.69 2.62
CA GLN A 74 -0.01 13.01 3.24
C GLN A 74 0.73 12.98 4.59
N ILE A 75 0.53 11.93 5.40
CA ILE A 75 1.22 11.78 6.70
C ILE A 75 2.73 11.52 6.51
N GLN A 76 3.10 10.70 5.50
CA GLN A 76 4.50 10.31 5.29
C GLN A 76 5.24 11.23 4.32
N LYS A 77 4.63 12.30 3.83
CA LYS A 77 5.09 13.09 2.67
C LYS A 77 6.58 13.39 2.65
N GLU A 78 7.14 13.85 3.77
CA GLU A 78 8.56 14.22 3.89
C GLU A 78 9.53 13.03 3.87
N ASN A 79 9.03 11.81 4.13
CA ASN A 79 9.81 10.58 4.24
C ASN A 79 9.68 9.68 3.01
N LEU A 80 8.88 10.05 2.01
CA LEU A 80 8.63 9.24 0.82
C LEU A 80 9.77 9.38 -0.20
N ASP A 81 10.18 8.26 -0.79
CA ASP A 81 11.03 8.26 -1.97
C ASP A 81 10.21 8.65 -3.22
N GLU A 82 10.21 9.94 -3.54
CA GLU A 82 9.50 10.47 -4.72
C GLU A 82 10.00 9.86 -6.03
N GLY A 83 11.30 9.57 -6.15
CA GLY A 83 11.88 8.97 -7.34
C GLY A 83 11.31 7.57 -7.60
N TYR A 84 11.21 6.77 -6.53
CA TYR A 84 10.61 5.44 -6.56
C TYR A 84 9.12 5.49 -6.89
N LEU A 85 8.36 6.37 -6.20
CA LEU A 85 6.93 6.55 -6.45
C LEU A 85 6.68 6.95 -7.91
N ASN A 86 7.35 7.99 -8.41
CA ASN A 86 7.17 8.46 -9.79
C ASN A 86 7.50 7.38 -10.83
N LYS A 87 8.54 6.57 -10.59
CA LYS A 87 8.88 5.42 -11.45
C LYS A 87 7.73 4.42 -11.51
N TRP A 88 7.22 3.98 -10.35
CA TRP A 88 6.22 2.92 -10.30
C TRP A 88 4.81 3.38 -10.64
N VAL A 89 4.43 4.59 -10.27
CA VAL A 89 3.17 5.21 -10.66
C VAL A 89 3.01 5.20 -12.19
N ARG A 90 4.07 5.55 -12.94
CA ARG A 90 4.07 5.47 -14.40
C ARG A 90 3.97 4.03 -14.90
N LYS A 91 4.80 3.11 -14.38
CA LYS A 91 4.81 1.70 -14.81
C LYS A 91 3.49 0.97 -14.55
N LEU A 92 2.85 1.25 -13.41
CA LEU A 92 1.55 0.67 -13.02
C LEU A 92 0.36 1.39 -13.67
N LYS A 93 0.62 2.48 -14.41
CA LYS A 93 -0.39 3.30 -15.10
C LYS A 93 -1.44 3.83 -14.10
N ILE A 94 -0.99 4.40 -13.00
CA ILE A 94 -1.82 4.99 -11.93
C ILE A 94 -1.53 6.48 -11.70
N THR A 95 -0.87 7.15 -12.65
CA THR A 95 -0.47 8.57 -12.57
C THR A 95 -1.61 9.51 -12.23
N LYS A 96 -2.77 9.33 -12.86
CA LYS A 96 -3.94 10.17 -12.59
C LYS A 96 -4.39 10.04 -11.13
N LEU A 97 -4.54 8.81 -10.64
CA LEU A 97 -4.95 8.54 -9.26
C LEU A 97 -3.94 9.08 -8.25
N PHE A 98 -2.64 8.90 -8.52
CA PHE A 98 -1.59 9.42 -7.63
C PHE A 98 -1.61 10.95 -7.53
N SER A 99 -1.91 11.65 -8.63
CA SER A 99 -2.01 13.12 -8.63
C SER A 99 -3.23 13.67 -7.88
N GLU A 100 -4.20 12.80 -7.55
CA GLU A 100 -5.41 13.16 -6.81
C GLU A 100 -5.21 13.03 -5.29
N LEU A 101 -4.24 12.24 -4.82
CA LEU A 101 -4.00 12.00 -3.38
C LEU A 101 -3.83 13.27 -2.53
N PRO A 102 -3.13 14.33 -2.97
CA PRO A 102 -2.97 15.56 -2.18
C PRO A 102 -4.24 16.42 -2.13
N LYS A 103 -5.26 16.11 -2.94
CA LYS A 103 -6.50 16.88 -3.05
C LYS A 103 -7.62 16.32 -2.17
N ILE A 104 -7.42 15.11 -1.62
CA ILE A 104 -8.39 14.47 -0.74
C ILE A 104 -8.27 15.13 0.62
N ASP A 105 -9.37 15.76 1.05
CA ASP A 105 -9.49 16.28 2.40
C ASP A 105 -9.60 15.09 3.37
N LEU A 106 -8.66 14.98 4.29
CA LEU A 106 -8.62 13.87 5.25
C LEU A 106 -9.59 14.10 6.40
N ASP A 107 -9.98 15.35 6.68
CA ASP A 107 -10.89 15.69 7.76
C ASP A 107 -12.32 15.19 7.49
N GLU A 108 -12.68 14.96 6.21
CA GLU A 108 -13.95 14.34 5.83
C GLU A 108 -14.05 12.85 6.26
N TYR A 109 -12.94 12.23 6.65
CA TYR A 109 -12.83 10.79 6.95
C TYR A 109 -12.38 10.50 8.39
N MET A 110 -12.28 11.53 9.26
CA MET A 110 -11.95 11.40 10.68
C MET A 110 -13.15 11.74 11.57
#